data_AF-A0A2G9U5X9-F1
#
_entry.id   AF-A0A2G9U5X9-F1
#
_cell.length_a   1.000
_cell.length_b   1.000
_cell.length_c   1.000
_cell.angle_alpha   90.00
_cell.angle_beta   90.00
_cell.angle_gamma   90.00
#
_symmetry.space_group_name_H-M   'P 1'
#
loop_
_entity.id
_entity.type
_entity.pdbx_description
1 polymer ?
#
loop_
_entity_poly.entity_id
_entity_poly.type
_entity_poly.pdbx_seq_one_letter_code
_entity_poly.pdbx_strand_id
1 'polypeptide(L)'
;MTSSESGSNESVGASFDTSIFHKATISYEYLHTNSTTHEFVYGAIAELVDNSRDAMANNLHIDYSRFLAFFLAWDVAPNEEYGGMLSILDDGCGMDRKEAISVVSFGHSLKRMEPGMIGQYGNGLKSGAMRIAKDFIMFTKKDGLLTCLLLSRTFHEMYSLKEVCFNFCYISGLRQQ
;
A
#
# COMPACT_ATOMS: atom_id res chain seq x y z
N MET A 1 36.65 -27.70 44.46
CA MET A 1 35.69 -26.63 44.78
C MET A 1 35.39 -25.86 43.49
N THR A 2 34.15 -26.06 43.02
CA THR A 2 33.34 -25.20 42.14
C THR A 2 33.92 -24.72 40.81
N SER A 3 33.50 -25.44 39.76
CA SER A 3 33.15 -24.93 38.43
C SER A 3 32.28 -23.66 38.52
N SER A 4 32.57 -22.66 37.69
CA SER A 4 31.66 -21.54 37.44
C SER A 4 31.13 -21.64 36.00
N GLU A 5 29.87 -22.06 35.89
CA GLU A 5 29.07 -21.92 34.69
C GLU A 5 28.65 -20.45 34.57
N SER A 6 28.99 -19.80 33.45
CA SER A 6 28.42 -18.51 33.07
C SER A 6 27.27 -18.78 32.09
N GLY A 7 26.07 -18.93 32.65
CA GLY A 7 24.84 -19.00 31.86
C GLY A 7 24.56 -17.64 31.22
N SER A 8 24.65 -17.58 29.90
CA SER A 8 24.07 -16.51 29.09
C SER A 8 22.54 -16.61 29.18
N ASN A 9 21.92 -15.60 29.80
CA ASN A 9 20.46 -15.41 29.76
C ASN A 9 20.03 -15.01 28.35
N GLU A 10 19.83 -15.99 27.48
CA GLU A 10 18.96 -15.83 26.32
C GLU A 10 17.52 -15.84 26.82
N SER A 11 16.81 -14.72 26.64
CA SER A 11 15.37 -14.67 26.87
C SER A 11 14.68 -15.55 25.81
N VAL A 12 14.45 -16.82 26.15
CA VAL A 12 13.62 -17.73 25.37
C VAL A 12 12.18 -17.23 25.46
N GLY A 13 11.79 -16.34 24.54
CA GLY A 13 10.39 -16.04 24.31
C GLY A 13 9.73 -17.29 23.76
N ALA A 14 8.98 -18.00 24.60
CA ALA A 14 8.26 -19.19 24.18
C ALA A 14 7.32 -18.83 23.01
N SER A 15 7.50 -19.48 21.86
CA SER A 15 6.58 -19.32 20.73
C SER A 15 5.26 -19.98 21.09
N PHE A 16 4.24 -19.17 21.37
CA PHE A 16 2.89 -19.65 21.61
C PHE A 16 2.24 -20.01 20.26
N ASP A 17 1.80 -21.26 20.10
CA ASP A 17 1.11 -21.69 18.87
C ASP A 17 -0.26 -21.00 18.78
N THR A 18 -0.43 -20.17 17.75
CA THR A 18 -1.67 -19.43 17.49
C THR A 18 -2.56 -20.11 16.45
N SER A 19 -2.20 -21.29 15.94
CA SER A 19 -2.93 -22.00 14.88
C SER A 19 -4.37 -22.35 15.27
N ILE A 20 -4.63 -22.55 16.57
CA ILE A 20 -5.94 -22.90 17.12
C ILE A 20 -6.91 -21.72 17.22
N PHE A 21 -6.43 -20.48 17.07
CA PHE A 21 -7.27 -19.28 17.18
C PHE A 21 -7.77 -18.84 15.80
N HIS A 22 -9.03 -18.43 15.76
CA HIS A 22 -9.59 -17.79 14.57
C HIS A 22 -8.96 -16.41 14.41
N LYS A 23 -8.35 -16.19 13.25
CA LYS A 23 -7.78 -14.89 12.89
C LYS A 23 -8.87 -14.04 12.24
N ALA A 24 -8.93 -12.75 12.58
CA ALA A 24 -9.75 -11.81 11.85
C ALA A 24 -9.23 -11.73 10.39
N THR A 25 -10.15 -11.82 9.43
CA THR A 25 -9.86 -11.63 8.01
C THR A 25 -10.52 -10.36 7.52
N ILE A 26 -9.99 -9.80 6.43
CA ILE A 26 -10.51 -8.59 5.82
C ILE A 26 -11.25 -9.00 4.55
N SER A 27 -12.57 -8.82 4.56
CA SER A 27 -13.41 -9.07 3.40
C SER A 27 -13.15 -8.05 2.30
N TYR A 28 -13.32 -8.46 1.04
CA TYR A 28 -13.35 -7.56 -0.12
C TYR A 28 -14.23 -6.32 0.10
N GLU A 29 -15.43 -6.50 0.64
CA GLU A 29 -16.40 -5.41 0.89
C GLU A 29 -15.86 -4.34 1.85
N TYR A 30 -14.90 -4.71 2.71
CA TYR A 30 -14.27 -3.78 3.62
C TYR A 30 -13.51 -2.68 2.89
N LEU A 31 -12.99 -2.91 1.68
CA LEU A 31 -12.34 -1.86 0.88
C LEU A 31 -13.30 -0.72 0.58
N HIS A 32 -14.56 -1.04 0.24
CA HIS A 32 -15.57 -0.02 0.00
C HIS A 32 -15.97 0.67 1.31
N THR A 33 -16.27 -0.09 2.37
CA THR A 33 -16.61 0.48 3.68
C THR A 33 -15.51 1.38 4.23
N ASN A 34 -14.24 1.02 4.03
CA ASN A 34 -13.11 1.83 4.48
C ASN A 34 -12.97 3.12 3.65
N SER A 35 -13.38 3.11 2.38
CA SER A 35 -13.36 4.30 1.52
C SER A 35 -14.37 5.38 1.93
N THR A 36 -15.49 5.01 2.57
CA THR A 36 -16.54 5.96 2.97
C THR A 36 -16.16 6.82 4.17
N THR A 37 -14.99 6.57 4.79
CA THR A 37 -14.39 7.44 5.81
C THR A 37 -14.10 8.85 5.28
N HIS A 38 -13.92 8.99 3.98
CA HIS A 38 -13.72 10.26 3.30
C HIS A 38 -15.03 10.79 2.71
N GLU A 39 -15.66 11.74 3.40
CA GLU A 39 -16.83 12.47 2.89
C GLU A 39 -16.45 13.27 1.62
N PHE A 40 -15.23 13.80 1.58
CA PHE A 40 -14.75 14.67 0.51
C PHE A 40 -13.53 14.11 -0.21
N VAL A 41 -13.53 14.18 -1.55
CA VAL A 41 -12.47 13.60 -2.39
C VAL A 41 -11.11 14.28 -2.21
N TYR A 42 -11.07 15.58 -1.86
CA TYR A 42 -9.78 16.22 -1.59
C TYR A 42 -9.16 15.75 -0.27
N GLY A 43 -9.96 15.29 0.70
CA GLY A 43 -9.43 14.63 1.90
C GLY A 43 -8.74 13.31 1.55
N ALA A 44 -9.35 12.53 0.65
CA ALA A 44 -8.73 11.31 0.13
C ALA A 44 -7.43 11.59 -0.64
N ILE A 45 -7.38 12.67 -1.44
CA ILE A 45 -6.14 13.08 -2.14
C ILE A 45 -5.08 13.57 -1.15
N ALA A 46 -5.48 14.31 -0.12
CA ALA A 46 -4.56 14.80 0.92
C ALA A 46 -3.82 13.66 1.62
N GLU A 47 -4.46 12.52 1.87
CA GLU A 47 -3.80 11.33 2.43
C GLU A 47 -2.62 10.83 1.56
N LEU A 48 -2.72 10.92 0.23
CA LEU A 48 -1.61 10.55 -0.66
C LEU A 48 -0.50 11.61 -0.62
N VAL A 49 -0.87 12.89 -0.59
CA VAL A 49 0.08 14.01 -0.46
C VAL A 49 0.85 13.94 0.87
N ASP A 50 0.17 13.62 1.97
CA ASP A 50 0.77 13.44 3.29
C ASP A 50 1.77 12.29 3.30
N ASN A 51 1.49 11.21 2.57
CA ASN A 51 2.44 10.11 2.42
C ASN A 51 3.71 10.51 1.68
N SER A 52 3.60 11.31 0.62
CA SER A 52 4.75 11.84 -0.12
C SER A 52 5.56 12.83 0.74
N ARG A 53 4.89 13.70 1.52
CA ARG A 53 5.56 14.59 2.48
C ARG A 53 6.34 13.80 3.53
N ASP A 54 5.71 12.79 4.13
CA ASP A 54 6.35 11.92 5.11
C ASP A 54 7.52 11.12 4.49
N ALA A 55 7.50 10.87 3.17
CA ALA A 55 8.60 10.29 2.43
C ALA A 55 9.72 11.30 2.08
N MET A 56 9.66 12.52 2.63
CA MET A 56 10.62 13.59 2.41
C MET A 56 10.72 14.05 0.95
N ALA A 57 9.63 13.94 0.19
CA ALA A 57 9.56 14.48 -1.16
C ALA A 57 9.71 16.00 -1.15
N ASN A 58 10.51 16.52 -2.08
CA ASN A 58 10.64 17.95 -2.32
C ASN A 58 9.65 18.42 -3.40
N ASN A 59 9.32 17.53 -4.33
CA ASN A 59 8.42 17.79 -5.44
C ASN A 59 7.32 16.73 -5.47
N LEU A 60 6.11 17.19 -5.78
CA LEU A 60 4.96 16.33 -5.99
C LEU A 60 4.17 16.85 -7.18
N HIS A 61 3.90 15.96 -8.14
CA HIS A 61 3.12 16.24 -9.32
C HIS A 61 1.81 15.46 -9.27
N ILE A 62 0.70 16.15 -9.52
CA ILE A 62 -0.64 15.55 -9.64
C ILE A 62 -1.12 15.80 -11.06
N ASP A 63 -1.40 14.73 -11.78
CA ASP A 63 -1.88 14.80 -13.17
C ASP A 63 -3.10 13.90 -13.36
N TYR A 64 -3.94 14.25 -14.33
CA TYR A 64 -5.11 13.49 -14.72
C TYR A 64 -5.08 13.20 -16.22
N SER A 65 -5.00 11.92 -16.60
CA SER A 65 -4.93 11.50 -17.99
C SER A 65 -6.00 10.48 -18.33
N ARG A 66 -6.86 10.80 -19.30
CA ARG A 66 -7.80 9.83 -19.90
C ARG A 66 -7.10 8.91 -20.90
N PHE A 67 -6.03 9.38 -21.53
CA PHE A 67 -5.30 8.63 -22.56
C PHE A 67 -4.54 7.45 -21.97
N LEU A 68 -3.86 7.63 -20.83
CA LEU A 68 -3.12 6.55 -20.18
C LEU A 68 -4.04 5.42 -19.70
N ALA A 69 -5.25 5.77 -19.24
CA ALA A 69 -6.26 4.81 -18.84
C ALA A 69 -6.68 3.89 -20.01
N PHE A 70 -6.77 4.43 -21.23
CA PHE A 70 -7.09 3.64 -22.43
C PHE A 70 -6.04 2.57 -22.75
N PHE A 71 -4.74 2.86 -22.63
CA PHE A 71 -3.68 1.85 -22.89
C PHE A 71 -3.65 0.73 -21.84
N LEU A 72 -4.01 1.05 -20.60
CA LEU A 72 -4.07 0.06 -19.52
C LEU A 72 -5.33 -0.81 -19.60
N ALA A 73 -6.34 -0.37 -20.34
CA ALA A 73 -7.65 -1.00 -20.50
C ALA A 73 -7.85 -1.67 -21.87
N TRP A 74 -6.80 -2.35 -22.37
CA TRP A 74 -6.76 -2.91 -23.73
C TRP A 74 -7.94 -3.84 -24.09
N ASP A 75 -8.59 -4.46 -23.10
CA ASP A 75 -9.67 -5.44 -23.31
C ASP A 75 -11.09 -4.89 -23.07
N VAL A 76 -11.24 -3.56 -22.97
CA VAL A 76 -12.56 -2.95 -22.72
C VAL A 76 -13.18 -2.43 -24.00
N ALA A 77 -14.46 -2.77 -24.20
CA ALA A 77 -15.25 -2.36 -25.35
C ALA A 77 -15.26 -0.83 -25.50
N PRO A 78 -15.18 -0.29 -26.73
CA PRO A 78 -15.06 1.14 -27.02
C PRO A 78 -16.26 2.01 -26.57
N ASN A 79 -17.31 1.41 -25.99
CA ASN A 79 -18.54 2.07 -25.60
C ASN A 79 -18.74 2.16 -24.08
N GLU A 80 -17.81 1.67 -23.25
CA GLU A 80 -17.80 1.99 -21.82
C GLU A 80 -17.00 3.25 -21.57
N GLU A 81 -17.58 4.21 -20.82
CA GLU A 81 -16.88 5.43 -20.45
C GLU A 81 -15.77 5.08 -19.45
N TYR A 82 -14.54 4.89 -19.94
CA TYR A 82 -13.40 4.77 -19.04
C TYR A 82 -13.18 6.10 -18.32
N GLY A 83 -13.14 6.03 -16.99
CA GLY A 83 -12.59 7.09 -16.17
C GLY A 83 -11.12 7.33 -16.54
N GLY A 84 -10.62 8.54 -16.29
CA GLY A 84 -9.18 8.82 -16.41
C GLY A 84 -8.38 8.28 -15.22
N MET A 85 -7.06 8.28 -15.38
CA MET A 85 -6.10 7.96 -14.34
C MET A 85 -5.68 9.26 -13.63
N LEU A 86 -5.84 9.30 -12.31
CA LEU A 86 -5.19 10.30 -11.45
C LEU A 86 -3.83 9.75 -11.02
N SER A 87 -2.78 10.46 -11.38
CA SER A 87 -1.39 10.11 -11.05
C SER A 87 -0.86 11.06 -10.00
N ILE A 88 -0.24 10.51 -8.95
CA ILE A 88 0.52 11.27 -7.96
C ILE A 88 1.95 10.75 -8.00
N LEU A 89 2.87 11.62 -8.39
CA LEU A 89 4.29 11.32 -8.55
C LEU A 89 5.09 12.19 -7.59
N ASP A 90 5.85 11.57 -6.71
CA ASP A 90 6.77 12.25 -5.81
C ASP A 90 8.23 11.79 -6.01
N ASP A 91 9.16 12.61 -5.53
CA ASP A 91 10.60 12.34 -5.53
C ASP A 91 11.13 11.95 -4.14
N GLY A 92 10.25 11.37 -3.31
CA GLY A 92 10.58 10.94 -1.95
C GLY A 92 11.52 9.73 -1.89
N CYS A 93 11.74 9.23 -0.67
CA CYS A 93 12.71 8.16 -0.40
C CYS A 93 12.30 6.77 -0.96
N GLY A 94 11.05 6.62 -1.41
CA GLY A 94 10.50 5.36 -1.90
C GLY A 94 10.40 4.28 -0.83
N MET A 95 10.09 3.06 -1.27
CA MET A 95 9.94 1.89 -0.39
C MET A 95 10.71 0.69 -0.92
N ASP A 96 11.33 -0.03 0.01
CA ASP A 96 11.83 -1.37 -0.24
C ASP A 96 10.66 -2.38 -0.25
N ARG A 97 10.99 -3.65 -0.52
CA ARG A 97 9.99 -4.72 -0.56
C ARG A 97 9.23 -4.90 0.75
N LYS A 98 9.90 -4.82 1.91
CA LYS A 98 9.27 -5.03 3.22
C LYS A 98 8.36 -3.87 3.56
N GLU A 99 8.81 -2.64 3.30
CA GLU A 99 8.02 -1.42 3.45
C GLU A 99 6.78 -1.45 2.56
N ALA A 100 6.93 -1.81 1.27
CA ALA A 100 5.79 -1.93 0.37
C ALA A 100 4.79 -3.02 0.79
N ILE A 101 5.25 -4.14 1.37
CA ILE A 101 4.36 -5.15 1.96
C ILE A 101 3.64 -4.60 3.19
N SER A 102 4.33 -3.83 4.04
CA SER A 102 3.69 -3.22 5.22
C SER A 102 2.54 -2.26 4.88
N VAL A 103 2.58 -1.65 3.68
CA VAL A 103 1.51 -0.79 3.17
C VAL A 103 0.18 -1.53 3.07
N VAL A 104 0.18 -2.85 2.90
CA VAL A 104 -1.06 -3.63 2.80
C VAL A 104 -1.61 -4.06 4.15
N SER A 105 -0.80 -4.02 5.21
CA SER A 105 -1.23 -4.31 6.58
C SER A 105 -2.10 -3.17 7.11
N PHE A 106 -3.34 -3.45 7.50
CA PHE A 106 -4.23 -2.45 8.08
C PHE A 106 -3.84 -2.17 9.53
N GLY A 107 -3.84 -0.88 9.92
CA GLY A 107 -3.58 -0.46 11.30
C GLY A 107 -2.11 -0.50 11.74
N HIS A 108 -1.19 -0.88 10.85
CA HIS A 108 0.25 -0.85 11.10
C HIS A 108 0.88 0.36 10.40
N SER A 109 1.52 1.24 11.17
CA SER A 109 2.36 2.30 10.65
C SER A 109 3.68 2.32 11.41
N LEU A 110 4.79 2.18 10.68
CA LEU A 110 6.14 2.35 11.24
C LEU A 110 6.37 3.81 11.68
N LYS A 111 5.60 4.76 11.14
CA LYS A 111 5.69 6.20 11.41
C LYS A 111 5.09 6.62 12.75
N ARG A 112 4.32 5.76 13.44
CA ARG A 112 3.60 6.11 14.68
C ARG A 112 4.55 6.56 15.81
N MET A 113 5.80 6.12 15.78
CA MET A 113 6.79 6.44 16.80
C MET A 113 7.69 7.63 16.43
N GLU A 114 7.50 8.24 15.26
CA GLU A 114 8.34 9.32 14.75
C GLU A 114 7.63 10.69 14.85
N PRO A 115 8.16 11.63 15.65
CA PRO A 115 7.59 12.97 15.76
C PRO A 115 7.59 13.70 14.40
N GLY A 116 6.46 14.31 14.05
CA GLY A 116 6.32 15.15 12.84
C GLY A 116 5.77 14.43 11.59
N MET A 117 5.57 13.11 11.67
CA MET A 117 4.88 12.33 10.65
C MET A 117 3.36 12.50 10.74
N ILE A 118 2.70 12.68 9.60
CA ILE A 118 1.24 12.79 9.50
C ILE A 118 0.60 11.39 9.50
N GLY A 119 1.18 10.44 8.76
CA GLY A 119 0.64 9.09 8.54
C GLY A 119 0.73 8.14 9.74
N GLN A 120 -0.05 8.37 10.80
CA GLN A 120 0.07 7.61 12.06
C GLN A 120 -0.81 6.34 12.14
N TYR A 121 -1.82 6.23 11.28
CA TYR A 121 -2.86 5.21 11.38
C TYR A 121 -2.65 4.01 10.45
N GLY A 122 -1.80 4.14 9.43
CA GLY A 122 -1.55 3.06 8.47
C GLY A 122 -2.77 2.71 7.63
N ASN A 123 -3.71 3.65 7.43
CA ASN A 123 -4.94 3.44 6.67
C ASN A 123 -5.14 4.42 5.50
N GLY A 124 -4.50 5.59 5.54
CA GLY A 124 -4.72 6.69 4.60
C GLY A 124 -4.65 6.30 3.12
N LEU A 125 -3.63 5.55 2.73
CA LEU A 125 -3.51 5.08 1.34
C LEU A 125 -4.68 4.19 0.92
N LYS A 126 -5.11 3.27 1.80
CA LYS A 126 -6.13 2.27 1.48
C LYS A 126 -7.52 2.90 1.41
N SER A 127 -7.87 3.74 2.38
CA SER A 127 -9.14 4.47 2.36
C SER A 127 -9.17 5.52 1.26
N GLY A 128 -8.10 6.31 1.12
CA GLY A 128 -7.99 7.38 0.13
C GLY A 128 -8.00 6.87 -1.31
N ALA A 129 -7.15 5.88 -1.64
CA ALA A 129 -7.10 5.34 -3.00
C ALA A 129 -8.44 4.70 -3.42
N MET A 130 -9.07 3.92 -2.54
CA MET A 130 -10.37 3.29 -2.82
C MET A 130 -11.53 4.28 -2.85
N ARG A 131 -11.37 5.48 -2.28
CA ARG A 131 -12.34 6.58 -2.39
C ARG A 131 -12.26 7.28 -3.73
N ILE A 132 -11.04 7.44 -4.26
CA ILE A 132 -10.76 8.14 -5.53
C ILE A 132 -11.11 7.25 -6.72
N ALA A 133 -10.67 6.00 -6.71
CA ALA A 133 -10.76 5.11 -7.85
C ALA A 133 -11.19 3.68 -7.46
N LYS A 134 -11.65 2.93 -8.45
CA LYS A 134 -11.97 1.50 -8.28
C LYS A 134 -10.72 0.64 -8.10
N ASP A 135 -9.66 1.00 -8.83
CA ASP A 135 -8.40 0.29 -8.87
C ASP A 135 -7.23 1.26 -8.57
N PHE A 136 -6.20 0.74 -7.92
CA PHE A 136 -5.02 1.49 -7.51
C PHE A 136 -3.76 0.70 -7.84
N ILE A 137 -2.81 1.35 -8.51
CA ILE A 137 -1.48 0.83 -8.78
C ILE A 137 -0.43 1.79 -8.23
N MET A 138 0.56 1.24 -7.56
CA MET A 138 1.68 1.98 -6.99
C MET A 138 2.97 1.45 -7.55
N PHE A 139 3.81 2.35 -8.03
CA PHE A 139 5.20 2.08 -8.34
C PHE A 139 6.07 2.80 -7.32
N THR A 140 7.07 2.12 -6.78
CA THR A 140 8.00 2.69 -5.81
C THR A 140 9.39 2.14 -6.02
N LYS A 141 10.41 2.98 -5.84
CA LYS A 141 11.81 2.62 -6.07
C LYS A 141 12.66 3.01 -4.88
N LYS A 142 13.43 2.05 -4.36
CA LYS A 142 14.44 2.27 -3.31
C LYS A 142 15.64 1.39 -3.58
N ASP A 143 16.84 1.93 -3.42
CA ASP A 143 18.12 1.24 -3.63
C ASP A 143 18.23 0.50 -4.99
N GLY A 144 17.65 1.10 -6.04
CA GLY A 144 17.66 0.54 -7.40
C GLY A 144 16.67 -0.60 -7.65
N LEU A 145 15.88 -0.99 -6.65
CA LEU A 145 14.81 -1.98 -6.79
C LEU A 145 13.48 -1.28 -7.03
N LEU A 146 12.75 -1.71 -8.06
CA LEU A 146 11.42 -1.22 -8.36
C LEU A 146 10.40 -2.24 -7.84
N THR A 147 9.47 -1.77 -7.01
CA THR A 147 8.32 -2.55 -6.52
C THR A 147 7.04 -1.98 -7.10
N CYS A 148 6.18 -2.85 -7.59
CA CYS A 148 4.83 -2.53 -8.01
C CYS A 148 3.82 -3.23 -7.09
N LEU A 149 2.82 -2.48 -6.64
CA LEU A 149 1.69 -2.98 -5.87
C LEU A 149 0.39 -2.67 -6.61
N LEU A 150 -0.47 -3.66 -6.79
CA LEU A 150 -1.80 -3.51 -7.36
C LEU A 150 -2.87 -3.91 -6.33
N LEU A 151 -3.81 -3.00 -6.09
CA LEU A 151 -5.07 -3.22 -5.38
C LEU A 151 -6.21 -2.93 -6.35
N SER A 152 -6.86 -3.98 -6.86
CA SER A 152 -7.88 -3.83 -7.91
C SER A 152 -9.21 -4.45 -7.50
N ARG A 153 -10.24 -3.65 -7.30
CA ARG A 153 -11.60 -4.17 -7.08
C ARG A 153 -12.18 -4.82 -8.33
N THR A 154 -11.80 -4.31 -9.50
CA THR A 154 -12.18 -4.92 -10.79
C THR A 154 -11.71 -6.38 -10.88
N PHE A 155 -10.46 -6.66 -10.48
CA PHE A 155 -9.95 -8.03 -10.41
C PHE A 155 -10.71 -8.91 -9.42
N HIS A 156 -11.04 -8.38 -8.23
CA HIS A 156 -11.80 -9.12 -7.23
C HIS A 156 -13.20 -9.49 -7.71
N GLU A 157 -13.91 -8.53 -8.34
CA GLU A 157 -15.24 -8.76 -8.90
C GLU A 157 -15.21 -9.78 -10.04
N MET A 158 -14.25 -9.64 -10.97
CA MET A 158 -14.09 -10.54 -12.11
C MET A 158 -13.93 -12.01 -11.69
N TYR A 159 -13.18 -12.27 -10.63
CA TYR A 159 -12.91 -13.62 -10.12
C TYR A 159 -13.72 -13.99 -8.87
N SER A 160 -14.68 -13.15 -8.45
CA SER A 160 -15.52 -13.36 -7.27
C SER A 160 -14.73 -13.65 -5.98
N LEU A 161 -13.62 -12.91 -5.77
CA LEU A 161 -12.77 -13.05 -4.61
C LEU A 161 -13.45 -12.48 -3.36
N LYS A 162 -13.43 -13.24 -2.25
CA LYS A 162 -14.08 -12.84 -0.98
C LYS A 162 -13.15 -12.12 -0.01
N GLU A 163 -11.84 -12.32 -0.18
CA GLU A 163 -10.78 -11.73 0.64
C GLU A 163 -10.00 -10.71 -0.18
N VAL A 164 -9.43 -9.71 0.49
CA VAL A 164 -8.59 -8.73 -0.16
C VAL A 164 -7.24 -9.34 -0.53
N CYS A 165 -6.93 -9.35 -1.83
CA CYS A 165 -5.67 -9.78 -2.40
C CYS A 165 -4.88 -8.56 -2.92
N PHE A 166 -3.60 -8.50 -2.56
CA PHE A 166 -2.66 -7.52 -3.08
C PHE A 166 -1.64 -8.21 -3.98
N ASN A 167 -1.49 -7.70 -5.20
CA ASN A 167 -0.53 -8.26 -6.16
C ASN A 167 0.76 -7.45 -6.13
N PHE A 168 1.88 -8.12 -5.85
CA PHE A 168 3.21 -7.51 -5.86
C PHE A 168 4.02 -8.02 -7.04
N CYS A 169 4.65 -7.10 -7.76
CA CYS A 169 5.68 -7.41 -8.75
C CYS A 169 6.99 -6.71 -8.35
N TYR A 170 8.10 -7.44 -8.40
CA TYR A 170 9.42 -6.93 -8.06
C TYR A 170 10.30 -6.97 -9.29
N ILE A 171 10.81 -5.82 -9.70
CA ILE A 171 11.64 -5.67 -10.88
C ILE A 171 13.04 -5.28 -10.41
N SER A 172 14.00 -6.18 -10.63
CA SER A 172 15.42 -5.90 -10.44
C SER A 172 16.08 -5.65 -11.80
N GLY A 173 17.00 -4.68 -11.86
CA GLY A 173 17.87 -4.51 -13.03
C GLY A 173 17.54 -3.38 -14.00
N LEU A 174 16.70 -2.40 -13.64
CA LEU A 174 16.64 -1.13 -14.38
C LEU A 174 17.94 -0.34 -14.11
N ARG A 175 18.99 -0.64 -14.89
CA ARG A 175 20.16 0.22 -14.98
C ARG A 175 19.67 1.59 -15.46
N GLN A 176 19.97 2.62 -14.69
CA GLN A 176 19.81 4.00 -15.15
C GLN A 176 20.66 4.14 -16.43
N GLN A 177 20.03 4.53 -17.54
CA GLN A 177 20.76 5.18 -18.62
C GLN A 177 20.98 6.64 -18.24
#